data_AF-A0AAF0DDS1-F1
#
_entry.id   AF-A0AAF0DDS1-F1
#
_cell.length_a   1.000
_cell.length_b   1.000
_cell.length_c   1.000
_cell.angle_alpha   90.00
_cell.angle_beta   90.00
_cell.angle_gamma   90.00
#
_symmetry.space_group_name_H-M   'P 1'
#
loop_
_entity.id
_entity.type
_entity.pdbx_description
1 polymer ?
#
loop_
_entity_poly.entity_id
_entity_poly.type
_entity_poly.pdbx_seq_one_letter_code
_entity_poly.pdbx_strand_id
1 'polypeptide(L)'
;MASTMMLHLWYSAFLPSSLMQSLQSKVFPVIQNFLKSKSSESSVSLEGTWSHNKATLSAMLPREEWEKVLSYFRGTSNISFDDAVAVRKSVTLAPSRRDYVDRAIFRLPPSWRLCQQKFRGDGVLLPFGASRESFMVPNPTFFQDNPSWPMPDSADPLDGWKLSEVLQATYPAKNDLYGQLYLHIRQDLLKFCQRLTTLKLSIYALQVNAVQLPGHISRLRGGKQLYDRIGLANIADRAYLGAVDTLSTFGPLLKPKTQNPKATLLTLFLNATHEMCTLADQKASFTRSIGTLQKFLPINPQTILKGNTLSAESLAFMNAYSMFIDGDTIFNRFVNVAGLKKLGDSLGLGMKSTQTIVAKWPMRLNENPTQREFEMLYWSGHVGSERYVEWHRTR
;
A
#
# COMPACT_ATOMS: atom_id res chain seq x y z
N MET A 1 -23.95 -1.11 -1.94
CA MET A 1 -23.68 -1.99 -3.11
C MET A 1 -22.32 -1.69 -3.75
N ALA A 2 -22.06 -0.45 -4.21
CA ALA A 2 -20.77 -0.09 -4.84
C ALA A 2 -19.54 -0.33 -3.94
N SER A 3 -19.60 0.06 -2.65
CA SER A 3 -18.50 -0.17 -1.70
C SER A 3 -18.16 -1.65 -1.51
N THR A 4 -19.16 -2.53 -1.45
CA THR A 4 -18.98 -3.99 -1.38
C THR A 4 -18.36 -4.55 -2.65
N MET A 5 -18.77 -4.04 -3.83
CA MET A 5 -18.17 -4.42 -5.10
C MET A 5 -16.68 -4.06 -5.15
N MET A 6 -16.34 -2.82 -4.79
CA MET A 6 -14.96 -2.34 -4.75
C MET A 6 -14.10 -3.15 -3.76
N LEU A 7 -14.62 -3.42 -2.55
CA LEU A 7 -13.92 -4.20 -1.54
C LEU A 7 -13.53 -5.58 -2.07
N HIS A 8 -14.48 -6.35 -2.59
CA HIS A 8 -14.18 -7.72 -3.02
C HIS A 8 -13.36 -7.75 -4.30
N LEU A 9 -13.60 -6.82 -5.24
CA LEU A 9 -12.80 -6.71 -6.45
C LEU A 9 -11.31 -6.43 -6.13
N TRP A 10 -11.02 -5.66 -5.08
CA TRP A 10 -9.65 -5.28 -4.73
C TRP A 10 -8.98 -6.19 -3.70
N TYR A 11 -9.74 -6.85 -2.82
CA TYR A 11 -9.19 -7.56 -1.66
C TYR A 11 -9.58 -9.05 -1.57
N SER A 12 -10.38 -9.57 -2.50
CA SER A 12 -10.79 -10.99 -2.49
C SER A 12 -10.41 -11.70 -3.77
N ALA A 13 -9.76 -12.86 -3.63
CA ALA A 13 -9.40 -13.74 -4.74
C ALA A 13 -10.64 -14.29 -5.46
N PHE A 14 -11.74 -14.46 -4.74
CA PHE A 14 -12.99 -14.98 -5.30
C PHE A 14 -14.12 -13.99 -5.07
N LEU A 15 -15.14 -14.05 -5.93
CA LEU A 15 -16.30 -13.18 -5.94
C LEU A 15 -17.59 -14.01 -5.88
N PRO A 16 -18.67 -13.49 -5.29
CA PRO A 16 -20.00 -14.06 -5.47
C PRO A 16 -20.50 -13.91 -6.91
N SER A 17 -21.22 -14.91 -7.42
CA SER A 17 -21.81 -14.85 -8.77
C SER A 17 -22.70 -13.62 -8.98
N SER A 18 -23.45 -13.21 -7.96
CA SER A 18 -24.29 -11.99 -8.00
C SER A 18 -23.47 -10.70 -8.11
N LEU A 19 -22.28 -10.66 -7.52
CA LEU A 19 -21.35 -9.53 -7.63
C LEU A 19 -20.76 -9.50 -9.04
N MET A 20 -20.35 -10.64 -9.58
CA MET A 20 -19.87 -10.74 -10.95
C MET A 20 -20.95 -10.29 -11.96
N GLN A 21 -22.18 -10.79 -11.83
CA GLN A 21 -23.32 -10.34 -12.64
C GLN A 21 -23.56 -8.83 -12.53
N SER A 22 -23.34 -8.24 -11.34
CA SER A 22 -23.43 -6.79 -11.15
C SER A 22 -22.32 -6.04 -11.90
N LEU A 23 -21.09 -6.55 -11.92
CA LEU A 23 -20.00 -5.98 -12.72
C LEU A 23 -20.29 -6.09 -14.22
N GLN A 24 -20.81 -7.23 -14.67
CA GLN A 24 -21.19 -7.48 -16.06
C GLN A 24 -22.35 -6.60 -16.53
N SER A 25 -23.35 -6.36 -15.67
CA SER A 25 -24.52 -5.55 -16.04
C SER A 25 -24.24 -4.05 -15.94
N LYS A 26 -23.35 -3.61 -15.05
CA LYS A 26 -23.15 -2.17 -14.76
C LYS A 26 -21.85 -1.59 -15.28
N VAL A 27 -20.74 -2.35 -15.26
CA VAL A 27 -19.40 -1.84 -15.61
C VAL A 27 -19.02 -2.23 -17.03
N PHE A 28 -19.25 -3.48 -17.42
CA PHE A 28 -18.92 -3.95 -18.78
C PHE A 28 -19.56 -3.09 -19.89
N PRO A 29 -20.86 -2.71 -19.86
CA PRO A 29 -21.45 -1.92 -20.93
C PRO A 29 -20.85 -0.51 -21.02
N VAL A 30 -20.42 0.06 -19.90
CA VAL A 30 -19.79 1.39 -19.86
C VAL A 30 -18.48 1.38 -20.64
N ILE A 31 -17.63 0.38 -20.41
CA ILE A 31 -16.35 0.24 -21.11
C ILE A 31 -16.58 -0.19 -22.58
N GLN A 32 -17.52 -1.12 -22.82
CA GLN A 32 -17.83 -1.58 -24.16
C GLN A 32 -18.35 -0.45 -25.06
N ASN A 33 -19.28 0.37 -24.55
CA ASN A 33 -19.85 1.49 -25.31
C ASN A 33 -18.79 2.57 -25.58
N PHE A 34 -17.91 2.83 -24.60
CA PHE A 34 -16.75 3.69 -24.79
C PHE A 34 -15.87 3.19 -25.95
N LEU A 35 -15.44 1.92 -25.92
CA LEU A 35 -14.61 1.34 -26.98
C LEU A 35 -15.27 1.38 -28.35
N LYS A 36 -16.58 1.08 -28.43
CA LYS A 36 -17.38 1.16 -29.66
C LYS A 36 -17.44 2.59 -30.21
N SER A 37 -17.59 3.59 -29.34
CA SER A 37 -17.61 5.00 -29.73
C SER A 37 -16.26 5.51 -30.28
N LYS A 38 -15.20 4.72 -30.07
CA LYS A 38 -13.81 5.02 -30.46
C LYS A 38 -13.31 4.12 -31.58
N SER A 39 -14.19 3.39 -32.28
CA SER A 39 -13.81 2.36 -33.26
C SER A 39 -12.96 2.87 -34.43
N SER A 40 -13.17 4.11 -34.87
CA SER A 40 -12.41 4.75 -35.96
C SER A 40 -11.17 5.53 -35.48
N GLU A 41 -10.91 5.59 -34.18
CA GLU A 41 -9.80 6.37 -33.63
C GLU A 41 -8.49 5.57 -33.71
N SER A 42 -7.52 6.11 -34.45
CA SER A 42 -6.16 5.55 -34.63
C SER A 42 -5.17 6.02 -33.57
N SER A 43 -5.62 6.76 -32.55
CA SER A 43 -4.79 7.25 -31.44
C SER A 43 -4.13 6.08 -30.70
N VAL A 44 -2.85 6.24 -30.34
CA VAL A 44 -2.07 5.26 -29.56
C VAL A 44 -2.71 4.99 -28.19
N SER A 45 -3.41 5.97 -27.62
CA SER A 45 -4.14 5.83 -26.35
C SER A 45 -5.53 6.43 -26.47
N LEU A 46 -6.50 5.80 -25.83
CA LEU A 46 -7.90 6.22 -25.83
C LEU A 46 -8.26 6.75 -24.46
N GLU A 47 -8.85 7.96 -24.43
CA GLU A 47 -9.38 8.57 -23.22
C GLU A 47 -10.89 8.34 -23.11
N GLY A 48 -11.30 7.69 -22.02
CA GLY A 48 -12.70 7.63 -21.59
C GLY A 48 -12.94 8.62 -20.46
N THR A 49 -14.03 9.39 -20.54
CA THR A 49 -14.47 10.29 -19.47
C THR A 49 -15.90 9.98 -19.06
N TRP A 50 -16.10 9.80 -17.76
CA TRP A 50 -17.40 9.55 -17.14
C TRP A 50 -17.67 10.59 -16.06
N SER A 51 -18.94 10.94 -15.89
CA SER A 51 -19.36 11.95 -14.93
C SER A 51 -20.45 11.40 -14.02
N HIS A 52 -20.41 11.79 -12.74
CA HIS A 52 -21.45 11.54 -11.77
C HIS A 52 -21.61 12.79 -10.89
N ASN A 53 -22.76 13.47 -11.01
CA ASN A 53 -22.97 14.79 -10.41
C ASN A 53 -21.87 15.78 -10.82
N LYS A 54 -21.13 16.35 -9.86
CA LYS A 54 -20.02 17.28 -10.07
C LYS A 54 -18.65 16.59 -10.06
N ALA A 55 -18.63 15.26 -10.02
CA ALA A 55 -17.42 14.46 -10.08
C ALA A 55 -17.21 13.92 -11.50
N THR A 56 -15.98 14.03 -12.00
CA THR A 56 -15.54 13.46 -13.27
C THR A 56 -14.40 12.48 -13.06
N LEU A 57 -14.43 11.37 -13.80
CA LEU A 57 -13.35 10.40 -13.91
C LEU A 57 -12.95 10.30 -15.37
N SER A 58 -11.71 10.63 -15.66
CA SER A 58 -11.08 10.38 -16.94
C SER A 58 -9.99 9.32 -16.77
N ALA A 59 -9.93 8.37 -17.69
CA ALA A 59 -8.88 7.37 -17.72
C ALA A 59 -8.34 7.24 -19.15
N MET A 60 -7.02 7.14 -19.28
CA MET A 60 -6.35 6.95 -20.55
C MET A 60 -5.51 5.69 -20.51
N LEU A 61 -5.80 4.79 -21.45
CA LEU A 61 -5.07 3.54 -21.68
C LEU A 61 -4.91 3.29 -23.18
N PRO A 62 -3.87 2.53 -23.60
CA PRO A 62 -3.84 1.94 -24.93
C PRO A 62 -5.11 1.12 -25.22
N ARG A 63 -5.49 1.00 -26.49
CA ARG A 63 -6.69 0.23 -26.90
C ARG A 63 -6.62 -1.21 -26.41
N GLU A 64 -5.47 -1.87 -26.58
CA GLU A 64 -5.24 -3.25 -26.15
C GLU A 64 -5.47 -3.43 -24.63
N GLU A 65 -5.05 -2.47 -23.81
CA GLU A 65 -5.26 -2.49 -22.36
C GLU A 65 -6.74 -2.27 -22.02
N TRP A 66 -7.46 -1.42 -22.75
CA TRP A 66 -8.91 -1.30 -22.58
C TRP A 66 -9.65 -2.59 -22.95
N GLU A 67 -9.24 -3.25 -24.04
CA GLU A 67 -9.80 -4.53 -24.47
C GLU A 67 -9.52 -5.64 -23.45
N LYS A 68 -8.33 -5.62 -22.83
CA LYS A 68 -7.96 -6.48 -21.71
C LYS A 68 -8.80 -6.21 -20.47
N VAL A 69 -9.00 -4.95 -20.07
CA VAL A 69 -9.90 -4.60 -18.97
C VAL A 69 -11.33 -5.06 -19.29
N LEU A 70 -11.78 -4.92 -20.53
CA LEU A 70 -13.11 -5.40 -20.95
C LEU A 70 -13.21 -6.93 -20.89
N SER A 71 -12.14 -7.67 -21.21
CA SER A 71 -12.13 -9.13 -21.18
C SER A 71 -12.37 -9.68 -19.77
N TYR A 72 -11.86 -9.00 -18.73
CA TYR A 72 -12.07 -9.35 -17.32
C TYR A 72 -13.55 -9.46 -16.95
N PHE A 73 -14.44 -8.75 -17.63
CA PHE A 73 -15.87 -8.74 -17.31
C PHE A 73 -16.73 -9.56 -18.29
N ARG A 74 -16.15 -10.38 -19.19
CA ARG A 74 -16.93 -11.19 -20.15
C ARG A 74 -17.63 -12.41 -19.53
N GLY A 75 -17.28 -12.79 -18.30
CA GLY A 75 -17.99 -13.84 -17.54
C GLY A 75 -17.48 -15.27 -17.71
N THR A 76 -16.60 -15.50 -18.67
CA THR A 76 -15.87 -16.76 -18.80
C THR A 76 -14.52 -16.59 -18.12
N SER A 77 -14.39 -17.07 -16.88
CA SER A 77 -13.06 -17.18 -16.29
C SER A 77 -12.27 -18.18 -17.13
N ASN A 78 -11.03 -17.85 -17.47
CA ASN A 78 -10.14 -18.74 -18.21
C ASN A 78 -9.59 -19.86 -17.31
N ILE A 79 -9.97 -19.87 -16.03
CA ILE A 79 -9.55 -20.84 -15.02
C ILE A 79 -10.75 -21.33 -14.22
N SER A 80 -10.76 -22.61 -13.88
CA SER A 80 -11.78 -23.17 -12.97
C SER A 80 -11.58 -22.64 -11.54
N PHE A 81 -12.61 -22.74 -10.70
CA PHE A 81 -12.46 -22.39 -9.28
C PHE A 81 -11.35 -23.20 -8.60
N ASP A 82 -11.33 -24.52 -8.82
CA ASP A 82 -10.38 -25.42 -8.17
C ASP A 82 -8.94 -25.14 -8.60
N ASP A 83 -8.72 -24.89 -9.89
CA ASP A 83 -7.41 -24.52 -10.42
C ASP A 83 -6.96 -23.16 -9.88
N ALA A 84 -7.86 -22.18 -9.79
CA ALA A 84 -7.56 -20.87 -9.21
C ALA A 84 -7.19 -20.96 -7.72
N VAL A 85 -7.88 -21.84 -6.96
CA VAL A 85 -7.51 -22.16 -5.58
C VAL A 85 -6.13 -22.79 -5.53
N ALA A 86 -5.83 -23.75 -6.41
CA ALA A 86 -4.53 -24.43 -6.45
C ALA A 86 -3.39 -23.46 -6.77
N VAL A 87 -3.54 -22.62 -7.81
CA VAL A 87 -2.57 -21.59 -8.20
C VAL A 87 -2.32 -20.58 -7.08
N ARG A 88 -3.37 -20.12 -6.39
CA ARG A 88 -3.19 -19.18 -5.27
C ARG A 88 -2.47 -19.84 -4.09
N LYS A 89 -2.86 -21.07 -3.74
CA LYS A 89 -2.27 -21.79 -2.60
C LYS A 89 -0.84 -22.24 -2.87
N SER A 90 -0.46 -22.51 -4.11
CA SER A 90 0.92 -22.84 -4.47
C SER A 90 1.90 -21.70 -4.16
N VAL A 91 1.41 -20.46 -4.05
CA VAL A 91 2.19 -19.29 -3.62
C VAL A 91 1.95 -18.98 -2.14
N THR A 92 0.69 -18.74 -1.76
CA THR A 92 0.35 -18.24 -0.41
C THR A 92 0.49 -19.27 0.71
N LEU A 93 0.47 -20.57 0.38
CA LEU A 93 0.61 -21.68 1.33
C LEU A 93 1.65 -22.70 0.84
N ALA A 94 2.64 -22.25 0.07
CA ALA A 94 3.71 -23.11 -0.42
C ALA A 94 4.42 -23.83 0.74
N PRO A 95 4.61 -25.17 0.70
CA PRO A 95 5.29 -25.89 1.78
C PRO A 95 6.70 -25.37 2.07
N SER A 96 7.42 -24.91 1.03
CA SER A 96 8.76 -24.31 1.14
C SER A 96 8.78 -22.97 1.89
N ARG A 97 7.62 -22.35 2.11
CA ARG A 97 7.46 -21.04 2.77
C ARG A 97 6.88 -21.14 4.18
N ARG A 98 6.66 -22.36 4.69
CA ARG A 98 6.03 -22.62 5.99
C ARG A 98 6.71 -21.87 7.14
N ASP A 99 8.03 -21.94 7.25
CA ASP A 99 8.79 -21.25 8.32
C ASP A 99 8.62 -19.73 8.26
N TYR A 100 8.63 -19.13 7.06
CA TYR A 100 8.38 -17.70 6.88
C TYR A 100 6.98 -17.30 7.37
N VAL A 101 5.95 -18.09 7.03
CA VAL A 101 4.57 -17.84 7.45
C VAL A 101 4.44 -18.00 8.97
N ASP A 102 4.96 -19.09 9.53
CA ASP A 102 4.86 -19.37 10.97
C ASP A 102 5.54 -18.28 11.79
N ARG A 103 6.72 -17.80 11.36
CA ARG A 103 7.41 -16.66 11.99
C ARG A 103 6.65 -15.34 11.85
N ALA A 104 6.05 -15.08 10.69
CA ALA A 104 5.30 -13.86 10.45
C ALA A 104 4.05 -13.77 11.34
N ILE A 105 3.34 -14.88 11.53
CA ILE A 105 2.14 -14.93 12.38
C ILE A 105 2.46 -15.11 13.86
N PHE A 106 3.65 -15.63 14.22
CA PHE A 106 4.07 -15.88 15.60
C PHE A 106 3.93 -14.64 16.50
N ARG A 107 4.20 -13.44 15.98
CA ARG A 107 4.08 -12.20 16.75
C ARG A 107 2.63 -11.81 17.09
N LEU A 108 1.65 -12.34 16.38
CA LEU A 108 0.24 -11.96 16.54
C LEU A 108 -0.42 -12.64 17.74
N PRO A 109 -1.47 -12.04 18.33
CA PRO A 109 -2.35 -12.72 19.28
C PRO A 109 -2.96 -14.01 18.69
N PRO A 110 -3.21 -15.06 19.50
CA PRO A 110 -3.65 -16.37 18.99
C PRO A 110 -4.89 -16.33 18.07
N SER A 111 -5.91 -15.55 18.41
CA SER A 111 -7.12 -15.40 17.59
C SER A 111 -6.84 -14.74 16.24
N TRP A 112 -5.90 -13.79 16.19
CA TRP A 112 -5.53 -13.08 14.98
C TRP A 112 -4.70 -13.95 14.03
N ARG A 113 -3.87 -14.86 14.58
CA ARG A 113 -3.20 -15.90 13.79
C ARG A 113 -4.21 -16.74 13.01
N LEU A 114 -5.30 -17.16 13.67
CA LEU A 114 -6.37 -17.92 13.02
C LEU A 114 -7.06 -17.11 11.93
N CYS A 115 -7.30 -15.81 12.15
CA CYS A 115 -7.88 -14.94 11.13
C CYS A 115 -6.98 -14.81 9.90
N GLN A 116 -5.68 -14.58 10.10
CA GLN A 116 -4.72 -14.49 9.00
C GLN A 116 -4.57 -15.82 8.26
N GLN A 117 -4.46 -16.94 8.98
CA GLN A 117 -4.43 -18.27 8.38
C GLN A 117 -5.70 -18.55 7.55
N LYS A 118 -6.88 -18.15 8.05
CA LYS A 118 -8.13 -18.29 7.32
C LYS A 118 -8.12 -17.50 6.01
N PHE A 119 -7.74 -16.22 6.05
CA PHE A 119 -7.61 -15.39 4.85
C PHE A 119 -6.56 -15.96 3.87
N ARG A 120 -5.40 -16.42 4.35
CA ARG A 120 -4.40 -17.09 3.51
C ARG A 120 -4.92 -18.41 2.92
N GLY A 121 -5.86 -19.07 3.59
CA GLY A 121 -6.49 -20.32 3.16
C GLY A 121 -7.61 -20.15 2.13
N ASP A 122 -8.49 -19.17 2.31
CA ASP A 122 -9.65 -18.94 1.43
C ASP A 122 -9.44 -17.80 0.41
N GLY A 123 -8.57 -16.83 0.72
CA GLY A 123 -8.30 -15.67 -0.13
C GLY A 123 -9.42 -14.64 -0.14
N VAL A 124 -10.37 -14.67 0.81
CA VAL A 124 -11.56 -13.82 0.80
C VAL A 124 -11.58 -12.91 2.03
N LEU A 125 -11.55 -11.59 1.81
CA LEU A 125 -11.65 -10.62 2.90
C LEU A 125 -13.10 -10.52 3.41
N LEU A 126 -13.38 -11.19 4.52
CA LEU A 126 -14.67 -11.23 5.18
C LEU A 126 -14.52 -11.46 6.68
N PRO A 127 -15.51 -11.05 7.50
CA PRO A 127 -15.58 -11.44 8.91
C PRO A 127 -15.42 -12.94 9.11
N PHE A 128 -14.73 -13.35 10.17
CA PHE A 128 -14.31 -14.74 10.41
C PHE A 128 -15.46 -15.74 10.32
N GLY A 129 -16.62 -15.40 10.91
CA GLY A 129 -17.81 -16.27 10.92
C GLY A 129 -18.69 -16.20 9.67
N ALA A 130 -18.40 -15.33 8.70
CA ALA A 130 -19.25 -15.20 7.50
C ALA A 130 -19.09 -16.41 6.56
N SER A 131 -20.17 -16.81 5.87
CA SER A 131 -20.09 -17.89 4.87
C SER A 131 -19.23 -17.47 3.67
N ARG A 132 -18.42 -18.41 3.17
CA ARG A 132 -17.66 -18.30 1.91
C ARG A 132 -18.31 -19.06 0.75
N GLU A 133 -19.43 -19.74 0.99
CA GLU A 133 -20.07 -20.66 0.04
C GLU A 133 -20.37 -20.02 -1.32
N SER A 134 -20.78 -18.75 -1.32
CA SER A 134 -21.07 -18.03 -2.57
C SER A 134 -19.83 -17.57 -3.34
N PHE A 135 -18.64 -17.57 -2.72
CA PHE A 135 -17.40 -17.00 -3.28
C PHE A 135 -16.69 -18.02 -4.17
N MET A 136 -17.31 -18.31 -5.31
CA MET A 136 -16.90 -19.39 -6.20
C MET A 136 -16.40 -18.90 -7.56
N VAL A 137 -16.52 -17.61 -7.86
CA VAL A 137 -16.06 -17.05 -9.12
C VAL A 137 -14.65 -16.51 -8.95
N PRO A 138 -13.63 -17.03 -9.67
CA PRO A 138 -12.29 -16.44 -9.66
C PRO A 138 -12.36 -14.95 -10.02
N ASN A 139 -11.76 -14.11 -9.19
CA ASN A 139 -11.71 -12.67 -9.44
C ASN A 139 -10.86 -12.40 -10.70
N PRO A 140 -11.45 -11.86 -11.78
CA PRO A 140 -10.77 -11.72 -13.06
C PRO A 140 -9.62 -10.70 -13.04
N THR A 141 -9.53 -9.83 -12.02
CA THR A 141 -8.37 -8.93 -11.87
C THR A 141 -7.14 -9.63 -11.32
N PHE A 142 -7.33 -10.73 -10.57
CA PHE A 142 -6.25 -11.54 -10.03
C PHE A 142 -5.92 -12.75 -10.92
N PHE A 143 -6.95 -13.37 -11.50
CA PHE A 143 -6.82 -14.54 -12.36
C PHE A 143 -7.00 -14.15 -13.82
N GLN A 144 -5.90 -13.71 -14.43
CA GLN A 144 -5.83 -13.27 -15.83
C GLN A 144 -5.44 -14.46 -16.74
N ASP A 145 -5.02 -14.20 -17.98
CA ASP A 145 -4.77 -15.22 -19.00
C ASP A 145 -3.59 -16.16 -18.73
N ASN A 146 -2.71 -15.82 -17.79
CA ASN A 146 -1.62 -16.68 -17.33
C ASN A 146 -1.99 -17.23 -15.94
N PRO A 147 -1.99 -18.56 -15.71
CA PRO A 147 -2.32 -19.18 -14.43
C PRO A 147 -1.21 -18.95 -13.38
N SER A 148 -0.93 -17.69 -13.06
CA SER A 148 -0.03 -17.29 -11.99
C SER A 148 -0.74 -16.37 -11.02
N TRP A 149 -0.37 -16.50 -9.75
CA TRP A 149 -0.84 -15.60 -8.72
C TRP A 149 -0.03 -14.30 -8.78
N PRO A 150 -0.65 -13.11 -8.90
CA PRO A 150 0.07 -11.88 -9.21
C PRO A 150 0.74 -11.21 -8.00
N MET A 151 0.50 -11.72 -6.79
CA MET A 151 0.99 -11.11 -5.55
C MET A 151 2.07 -12.00 -4.90
N PRO A 152 3.03 -11.42 -4.15
CA PRO A 152 3.98 -12.22 -3.38
C PRO A 152 3.26 -13.01 -2.28
N ASP A 153 3.93 -14.05 -1.77
CA ASP A 153 3.43 -14.89 -0.67
C ASP A 153 3.21 -14.09 0.62
N SER A 154 3.96 -13.01 0.82
CA SER A 154 3.86 -12.14 1.99
C SER A 154 2.71 -11.12 1.91
N ALA A 155 2.02 -10.98 0.78
CA ALA A 155 1.01 -9.94 0.61
C ALA A 155 -0.15 -10.11 1.59
N ASP A 156 -0.44 -9.05 2.36
CA ASP A 156 -1.53 -9.00 3.31
C ASP A 156 -2.32 -7.69 3.17
N PRO A 157 -3.66 -7.72 3.14
CA PRO A 157 -4.44 -6.49 3.05
C PRO A 157 -4.28 -5.58 4.27
N LEU A 158 -3.84 -6.10 5.43
CA LEU A 158 -3.56 -5.29 6.63
C LEU A 158 -2.38 -4.32 6.43
N ASP A 159 -1.43 -4.65 5.55
CA ASP A 159 -0.21 -3.84 5.36
C ASP A 159 -0.50 -2.46 4.76
N GLY A 160 -1.69 -2.28 4.15
CA GLY A 160 -2.14 -0.99 3.62
C GLY A 160 -2.72 -0.04 4.66
N TRP A 161 -2.87 -0.45 5.93
CA TRP A 161 -3.63 0.29 6.94
C TRP A 161 -2.93 0.36 8.29
N LYS A 162 -3.07 1.48 8.98
CA LYS A 162 -2.64 1.54 10.38
C LYS A 162 -3.54 0.65 11.22
N LEU A 163 -2.94 -0.24 12.00
CA LEU A 163 -3.69 -1.19 12.81
C LEU A 163 -4.64 -0.49 13.81
N SER A 164 -4.24 0.66 14.34
CA SER A 164 -5.09 1.48 15.22
C SER A 164 -6.35 2.05 14.53
N GLU A 165 -6.33 2.24 13.22
CA GLU A 165 -7.49 2.69 12.43
C GLU A 165 -8.43 1.52 12.09
N VAL A 166 -7.85 0.32 11.93
CA VAL A 166 -8.59 -0.92 11.66
C VAL A 166 -9.35 -1.39 12.90
N LEU A 167 -8.74 -1.33 14.08
CA LEU A 167 -9.34 -1.86 15.30
C LEU A 167 -10.48 -0.95 15.80
N GLN A 168 -11.72 -1.42 15.66
CA GLN A 168 -12.91 -0.67 16.02
C GLN A 168 -13.42 -1.07 17.40
N ALA A 169 -13.40 -0.15 18.36
CA ALA A 169 -13.88 -0.42 19.72
C ALA A 169 -15.36 -0.85 19.79
N THR A 170 -16.16 -0.40 18.82
CA THR A 170 -17.59 -0.68 18.72
C THR A 170 -17.91 -2.03 18.06
N TYR A 171 -16.92 -2.71 17.47
CA TYR A 171 -17.16 -3.99 16.83
C TYR A 171 -17.22 -5.12 17.87
N PRO A 172 -18.32 -5.90 17.95
CA PRO A 172 -18.49 -6.89 19.02
C PRO A 172 -17.45 -8.02 18.98
N ALA A 173 -17.08 -8.48 17.80
CA ALA A 173 -16.09 -9.54 17.62
C ALA A 173 -14.66 -8.98 17.63
N LYS A 174 -14.20 -8.48 18.79
CA LYS A 174 -12.88 -7.84 18.97
C LYS A 174 -11.68 -8.69 18.53
N ASN A 175 -11.86 -10.01 18.51
CA ASN A 175 -10.84 -10.98 18.11
C ASN A 175 -10.84 -11.32 16.61
N ASP A 176 -11.82 -10.82 15.86
CA ASP A 176 -11.91 -10.99 14.41
C ASP A 176 -11.21 -9.82 13.70
N LEU A 177 -9.89 -9.97 13.50
CA LEU A 177 -9.05 -8.92 12.91
C LEU A 177 -9.46 -8.62 11.46
N TYR A 178 -9.78 -9.64 10.66
CA TYR A 178 -10.14 -9.46 9.25
C TYR A 178 -11.60 -9.00 9.08
N GLY A 179 -12.47 -9.29 10.04
CA GLY A 179 -13.79 -8.67 10.14
C GLY A 179 -13.72 -7.18 10.46
N GLN A 180 -12.84 -6.78 11.37
CA GLN A 180 -12.56 -5.36 11.63
C GLN A 180 -11.99 -4.66 10.39
N LEU A 181 -11.02 -5.28 9.71
CA LEU A 181 -10.48 -4.76 8.46
C LEU A 181 -11.55 -4.63 7.37
N TYR A 182 -12.36 -5.67 7.17
CA TYR A 182 -13.47 -5.64 6.23
C TYR A 182 -14.42 -4.47 6.51
N LEU A 183 -14.79 -4.25 7.77
CA LEU A 183 -15.67 -3.15 8.15
C LEU A 183 -15.02 -1.79 7.95
N HIS A 184 -13.75 -1.64 8.33
CA HIS A 184 -12.98 -0.42 8.14
C HIS A 184 -12.95 -0.02 6.66
N ILE A 185 -12.48 -0.92 5.79
CA ILE A 185 -12.40 -0.70 4.34
C ILE A 185 -13.78 -0.41 3.76
N ARG A 186 -14.80 -1.20 4.11
CA ARG A 186 -16.15 -1.02 3.59
C ARG A 186 -16.73 0.34 3.98
N GLN A 187 -16.50 0.79 5.22
CA GLN A 187 -16.96 2.09 5.71
C GLN A 187 -16.27 3.23 4.95
N ASP A 188 -14.96 3.15 4.73
CA ASP A 188 -14.23 4.20 4.01
C ASP A 188 -14.61 4.27 2.53
N LEU A 189 -14.80 3.11 1.88
CA LEU A 189 -15.34 3.05 0.52
C LEU A 189 -16.78 3.61 0.46
N LEU A 190 -17.61 3.32 1.46
CA LEU A 190 -18.97 3.88 1.53
C LEU A 190 -18.95 5.40 1.69
N LYS A 191 -18.11 5.93 2.60
CA LYS A 191 -17.91 7.39 2.77
C LYS A 191 -17.43 8.01 1.47
N PHE A 192 -16.51 7.37 0.75
CA PHE A 192 -16.05 7.83 -0.56
C PHE A 192 -17.20 7.91 -1.56
N CYS A 193 -18.00 6.84 -1.72
CA CYS A 193 -19.18 6.84 -2.59
C CYS A 193 -20.19 7.93 -2.22
N GLN A 194 -20.44 8.15 -0.93
CA GLN A 194 -21.35 9.20 -0.45
C GLN A 194 -20.81 10.60 -0.79
N ARG A 195 -19.52 10.85 -0.54
CA ARG A 195 -18.89 12.15 -0.80
C ARG A 195 -18.80 12.47 -2.29
N LEU A 196 -18.62 11.47 -3.15
CA LEU A 196 -18.62 11.68 -4.61
C LEU A 196 -19.89 12.36 -5.13
N THR A 197 -21.03 12.24 -4.44
CA THR A 197 -22.27 12.89 -4.86
C THR A 197 -22.25 14.41 -4.69
N THR A 198 -21.42 14.93 -3.78
CA THR A 198 -21.39 16.36 -3.40
C THR A 198 -20.08 17.06 -3.76
N LEU A 199 -18.99 16.31 -3.89
CA LEU A 199 -17.68 16.86 -4.21
C LEU A 199 -17.62 17.39 -5.65
N LYS A 200 -17.00 18.57 -5.81
CA LYS A 200 -16.47 19.03 -7.09
C LYS A 200 -15.10 18.38 -7.26
N LEU A 201 -15.04 17.31 -8.02
CA LEU A 201 -13.85 16.46 -8.13
C LEU A 201 -13.58 16.11 -9.59
N SER A 202 -12.32 16.19 -10.01
CA SER A 202 -11.88 15.67 -11.31
C SER A 202 -10.72 14.73 -11.09
N ILE A 203 -10.93 13.45 -11.37
CA ILE A 203 -9.92 12.39 -11.27
C ILE A 203 -9.42 12.10 -12.69
N TYR A 204 -8.10 12.06 -12.84
CA TYR A 204 -7.46 11.71 -14.10
C TYR A 204 -6.47 10.57 -13.86
N ALA A 205 -6.76 9.40 -14.42
CA ALA A 205 -5.96 8.19 -14.28
C ALA A 205 -5.13 7.94 -15.55
N LEU A 206 -3.82 7.73 -15.36
CA LEU A 206 -2.84 7.55 -16.42
C LEU A 206 -2.01 6.30 -16.14
N GLN A 207 -1.77 5.50 -17.18
CA GLN A 207 -0.79 4.42 -17.16
C GLN A 207 0.39 4.84 -18.04
N VAL A 208 1.37 5.50 -17.43
CA VAL A 208 2.57 5.97 -18.13
C VAL A 208 3.78 5.84 -17.21
N ASN A 209 4.97 5.76 -17.81
CA ASN A 209 6.20 5.83 -17.03
C ASN A 209 6.26 7.16 -16.26
N ALA A 210 6.62 7.10 -14.97
CA ALA A 210 6.68 8.26 -14.08
C ALA A 210 7.52 9.42 -14.66
N VAL A 211 8.65 9.15 -15.31
CA VAL A 211 9.49 10.22 -15.89
C VAL A 211 8.87 10.87 -17.13
N GLN A 212 7.94 10.18 -17.80
CA GLN A 212 7.22 10.69 -18.96
C GLN A 212 5.92 11.40 -18.57
N LEU A 213 5.46 11.24 -17.33
CA LEU A 213 4.19 11.79 -16.83
C LEU A 213 4.09 13.32 -16.99
N PRO A 214 5.11 14.14 -16.66
CA PRO A 214 5.04 15.59 -16.84
C PRO A 214 4.73 16.00 -18.28
N GLY A 215 5.40 15.37 -19.25
CA GLY A 215 5.22 15.65 -20.68
C GLY A 215 3.85 15.21 -21.19
N HIS A 216 3.34 14.08 -20.71
CA HIS A 216 1.98 13.64 -21.03
C HIS A 216 0.94 14.63 -20.53
N ILE A 217 0.99 15.00 -19.25
CA ILE A 217 0.08 15.96 -18.65
C ILE A 217 0.16 17.31 -19.38
N SER A 218 1.36 17.78 -19.70
CA SER A 218 1.53 19.05 -20.39
C SER A 218 0.84 19.06 -21.75
N ARG A 219 0.93 17.95 -22.52
CA ARG A 219 0.22 17.81 -23.79
C ARG A 219 -1.30 17.76 -23.59
N LEU A 220 -1.77 16.97 -22.63
CA LEU A 220 -3.19 16.81 -22.33
C LEU A 220 -3.87 18.10 -21.86
N ARG A 221 -3.13 18.97 -21.17
CA ARG A 221 -3.65 20.22 -20.60
C ARG A 221 -3.24 21.46 -21.40
N GLY A 222 -2.62 21.29 -22.57
CA GLY A 222 -2.22 22.41 -23.44
C GLY A 222 -1.14 23.32 -22.84
N GLY A 223 -0.32 22.81 -21.92
CA GLY A 223 0.76 23.59 -21.30
C GLY A 223 1.22 23.03 -19.95
N LYS A 224 2.33 23.58 -19.46
CA LYS A 224 2.94 23.18 -18.19
C LYS A 224 1.95 23.34 -17.04
N GLN A 225 1.72 22.26 -16.30
CA GLN A 225 0.88 22.25 -15.12
C GLN A 225 1.71 22.42 -13.85
N LEU A 226 1.18 23.17 -12.89
CA LEU A 226 1.80 23.38 -11.58
C LEU A 226 0.85 22.95 -10.46
N TYR A 227 1.40 22.29 -9.44
CA TYR A 227 0.65 21.64 -8.39
C TYR A 227 0.92 22.24 -7.01
N ASP A 228 -0.12 22.28 -6.19
CA ASP A 228 -0.04 22.64 -4.76
C ASP A 228 0.51 21.48 -3.91
N ARG A 229 0.27 20.25 -4.36
CA ARG A 229 0.59 19.00 -3.66
C ARG A 229 0.99 17.96 -4.70
N ILE A 230 2.15 17.34 -4.52
CA ILE A 230 2.55 16.16 -5.28
C ILE A 230 2.86 15.08 -4.25
N GLY A 231 2.13 13.97 -4.30
CA GLY A 231 2.39 12.80 -3.47
C GLY A 231 3.06 11.73 -4.31
N LEU A 232 4.25 11.31 -3.91
CA LEU A 232 5.00 10.24 -4.54
C LEU A 232 5.15 9.12 -3.51
N ALA A 233 4.90 7.88 -3.94
CA ALA A 233 5.13 6.70 -3.12
C ALA A 233 6.64 6.48 -2.89
N ASN A 234 7.09 5.23 -2.83
CA ASN A 234 8.49 4.87 -2.60
C ASN A 234 9.39 4.98 -3.85
N ILE A 235 8.95 5.68 -4.90
CA ILE A 235 9.73 5.78 -6.15
C ILE A 235 11.09 6.48 -5.98
N ALA A 236 11.25 7.26 -4.90
CA ALA A 236 12.51 7.94 -4.58
C ALA A 236 13.57 7.02 -3.94
N ASP A 237 13.19 5.83 -3.45
CA ASP A 237 14.15 4.82 -3.00
C ASP A 237 15.04 4.35 -4.17
N ARG A 238 16.28 3.93 -3.86
CA ARG A 238 17.27 3.54 -4.87
C ARG A 238 16.88 2.32 -5.69
N ALA A 239 16.06 1.44 -5.11
CA ALA A 239 15.52 0.25 -5.78
C ALA A 239 14.49 0.57 -6.89
N TYR A 240 14.04 1.83 -7.00
CA TYR A 240 13.10 2.28 -8.02
C TYR A 240 13.73 3.35 -8.92
N LEU A 241 13.17 4.56 -8.96
CA LEU A 241 13.68 5.64 -9.79
C LEU A 241 14.84 6.38 -9.11
N GLY A 242 14.89 6.36 -7.78
CA GLY A 242 15.90 7.08 -7.01
C GLY A 242 15.61 8.58 -6.90
N ALA A 243 16.28 9.22 -5.93
CA ALA A 243 15.99 10.61 -5.58
C ALA A 243 16.35 11.63 -6.68
N VAL A 244 17.41 11.38 -7.46
CA VAL A 244 17.87 12.29 -8.52
C VAL A 244 16.78 12.46 -9.57
N ASP A 245 16.37 11.37 -10.21
CA ASP A 245 15.39 11.39 -11.28
C ASP A 245 14.00 11.74 -10.76
N THR A 246 13.66 11.33 -9.54
CA THR A 246 12.39 11.71 -8.92
C THR A 246 12.28 13.22 -8.69
N LEU A 247 13.29 13.84 -8.07
CA LEU A 247 13.23 15.26 -7.75
C LEU A 247 13.39 16.14 -8.98
N SER A 248 14.23 15.75 -9.95
CA SER A 248 14.40 16.48 -11.21
C SER A 248 13.14 16.45 -12.06
N THR A 249 12.41 15.33 -12.06
CA THR A 249 11.16 15.17 -12.82
C THR A 249 10.01 15.96 -12.19
N PHE A 250 9.78 15.80 -10.88
CA PHE A 250 8.56 16.28 -10.23
C PHE A 250 8.71 17.62 -9.50
N GLY A 251 9.93 17.98 -9.08
CA GLY A 251 10.21 19.27 -8.43
C GLY A 251 9.77 20.49 -9.25
N PRO A 252 10.08 20.56 -10.57
CA PRO A 252 9.68 21.68 -11.42
C PRO A 252 8.17 21.83 -11.65
N LEU A 253 7.38 20.83 -11.25
CA LEU A 253 5.92 20.84 -11.32
C LEU A 253 5.28 21.44 -10.06
N LEU A 254 6.03 21.72 -9.00
CA LEU A 254 5.49 22.47 -7.86
C LEU A 254 5.26 23.93 -8.22
N LYS A 255 4.16 24.49 -7.72
CA LYS A 255 3.94 25.94 -7.79
C LYS A 255 5.11 26.69 -7.12
N PRO A 256 5.56 27.82 -7.70
CA PRO A 256 6.55 28.68 -7.08
C PRO A 256 6.01 29.27 -5.77
N LYS A 257 6.91 29.69 -4.88
CA LYS A 257 6.55 30.27 -3.58
C LYS A 257 5.68 31.52 -3.70
N THR A 258 5.88 32.31 -4.76
CA THR A 258 5.10 33.50 -5.07
C THR A 258 3.63 33.20 -5.36
N GLN A 259 3.30 32.00 -5.84
CA GLN A 259 1.93 31.56 -6.10
C GLN A 259 1.34 30.77 -4.93
N ASN A 260 2.13 29.88 -4.32
CA ASN A 260 1.71 29.13 -3.14
C ASN A 260 2.92 28.77 -2.26
N PRO A 261 3.14 29.47 -1.13
CA PRO A 261 4.25 29.18 -0.22
C PRO A 261 4.11 27.83 0.49
N LYS A 262 2.93 27.22 0.46
CA LYS A 262 2.65 25.90 1.02
C LYS A 262 2.77 24.78 -0.01
N ALA A 263 3.14 25.06 -1.26
CA ALA A 263 3.31 24.01 -2.28
C ALA A 263 4.34 22.97 -1.81
N THR A 264 3.99 21.69 -1.89
CA THR A 264 4.80 20.61 -1.28
C THR A 264 4.82 19.36 -2.14
N LEU A 265 6.02 18.83 -2.36
CA LEU A 265 6.25 17.49 -2.92
C LEU A 265 6.62 16.56 -1.77
N LEU A 266 5.91 15.45 -1.66
CA LEU A 266 6.07 14.46 -0.61
C LEU A 266 6.66 13.18 -1.21
N THR A 267 7.81 12.75 -0.71
CA THR A 267 8.44 11.46 -1.06
C THR A 267 8.43 10.53 0.14
N LEU A 268 8.18 9.24 -0.09
CA LEU A 268 8.34 8.19 0.91
C LEU A 268 9.62 7.40 0.63
N PHE A 269 10.39 7.09 1.67
CA PHE A 269 11.50 6.15 1.63
C PHE A 269 11.18 4.99 2.58
N LEU A 270 11.03 3.80 2.02
CA LEU A 270 10.82 2.56 2.77
C LEU A 270 12.14 1.82 3.00
N ASN A 271 13.12 2.01 2.11
CA ASN A 271 14.35 1.22 2.09
C ASN A 271 15.58 1.97 2.60
N ALA A 272 15.58 3.31 2.55
CA ALA A 272 16.76 4.13 2.86
C ALA A 272 17.41 3.83 4.23
N THR A 273 16.62 3.57 5.27
CA THR A 273 17.15 3.19 6.59
C THR A 273 17.78 1.82 6.58
N HIS A 274 17.14 0.83 5.96
CA HIS A 274 17.67 -0.52 5.84
C HIS A 274 18.98 -0.54 5.05
N GLU A 275 19.04 0.18 3.93
CA GLU A 275 20.25 0.28 3.09
C GLU A 275 21.45 0.88 3.83
N MET A 276 21.21 1.88 4.68
CA MET A 276 22.28 2.58 5.40
C MET A 276 22.59 1.98 6.77
N CYS A 277 21.79 1.04 7.26
CA CYS A 277 21.97 0.44 8.57
C CYS A 277 23.25 -0.40 8.63
N THR A 278 24.11 -0.12 9.60
CA THR A 278 25.37 -0.86 9.81
C THR A 278 25.23 -1.89 10.92
N LEU A 279 26.16 -2.84 10.99
CA LEU A 279 26.25 -3.78 12.11
C LEU A 279 26.41 -3.06 13.47
N ALA A 280 27.08 -1.90 13.49
CA ALA A 280 27.21 -1.09 14.70
C ALA A 280 25.85 -0.52 15.15
N ASP A 281 25.04 -0.02 14.20
CA ASP A 281 23.70 0.49 14.51
C ASP A 281 22.79 -0.64 15.02
N GLN A 282 22.85 -1.83 14.40
CA GLN A 282 22.09 -3.01 14.84
C GLN A 282 22.49 -3.43 16.25
N LYS A 283 23.79 -3.52 16.55
CA LYS A 283 24.30 -3.83 17.89
C LYS A 283 23.85 -2.79 18.91
N ALA A 284 23.94 -1.50 18.58
CA ALA A 284 23.48 -0.42 19.46
C ALA A 284 21.96 -0.50 19.72
N SER A 285 21.16 -0.80 18.69
CA SER A 285 19.71 -1.01 18.83
C SER A 285 19.42 -2.22 19.71
N PHE A 286 20.09 -3.34 19.45
CA PHE A 286 19.99 -4.56 20.24
C PHE A 286 20.23 -4.28 21.72
N THR A 287 21.38 -3.69 22.06
CA THR A 287 21.76 -3.39 23.45
C THR A 287 20.78 -2.43 24.12
N ARG A 288 20.36 -1.34 23.46
CA ARG A 288 19.41 -0.38 24.02
C ARG A 288 18.01 -0.96 24.21
N SER A 289 17.60 -1.88 23.33
CA SER A 289 16.24 -2.40 23.31
C SER A 289 15.98 -3.48 24.36
N ILE A 290 17.00 -4.19 24.87
CA ILE A 290 16.81 -5.28 25.84
C ILE A 290 15.96 -4.84 27.03
N GLY A 291 16.38 -3.80 27.75
CA GLY A 291 15.67 -3.35 28.95
C GLY A 291 14.26 -2.82 28.67
N THR A 292 14.06 -2.22 27.50
CA THR A 292 12.75 -1.69 27.08
C THR A 292 11.81 -2.82 26.67
N LEU A 293 12.28 -3.77 25.86
CA LEU A 293 11.47 -4.87 25.36
C LEU A 293 11.03 -5.85 26.44
N GLN A 294 11.81 -5.99 27.52
CA GLN A 294 11.39 -6.78 28.69
C GLN A 294 10.11 -6.27 29.35
N LYS A 295 9.78 -4.99 29.15
CA LYS A 295 8.53 -4.40 29.68
C LYS A 295 7.31 -4.83 28.86
N PHE A 296 7.51 -5.20 27.59
CA PHE A 296 6.43 -5.42 26.64
C PHE A 296 6.29 -6.87 26.18
N LEU A 297 7.38 -7.64 26.23
CA LEU A 297 7.45 -9.03 25.79
C LEU A 297 7.89 -9.92 26.94
N PRO A 298 7.40 -11.18 27.02
CA PRO A 298 7.81 -12.16 28.02
C PRO A 298 9.20 -12.73 27.67
N ILE A 299 10.23 -11.89 27.74
CA ILE A 299 11.61 -12.25 27.38
C ILE A 299 12.52 -12.33 28.60
N ASN A 300 13.40 -13.34 28.62
CA ASN A 300 14.48 -13.45 29.58
C ASN A 300 15.81 -13.00 28.93
N PRO A 301 16.43 -11.89 29.35
CA PRO A 301 17.68 -11.40 28.76
C PRO A 301 18.80 -12.41 28.77
N GLN A 302 18.87 -13.27 29.80
CA GLN A 302 19.90 -14.30 29.87
C GLN A 302 19.74 -15.30 28.73
N THR A 303 18.51 -15.65 28.36
CA THR A 303 18.22 -16.52 27.19
C THR A 303 18.64 -15.84 25.89
N ILE A 304 18.36 -14.55 25.75
CA ILE A 304 18.73 -13.75 24.58
C ILE A 304 20.26 -13.65 24.45
N LEU A 305 20.96 -13.34 25.54
CA LEU A 305 22.41 -13.18 25.58
C LEU A 305 23.17 -14.49 25.42
N LYS A 306 22.60 -15.62 25.86
CA LYS A 306 23.18 -16.97 25.69
C LYS A 306 23.11 -17.47 24.24
N GLY A 307 22.44 -16.76 23.34
CA GLY A 307 22.56 -16.98 21.89
C GLY A 307 21.73 -18.16 21.35
N ASN A 308 20.73 -18.68 22.06
CA ASN A 308 19.76 -19.57 21.44
C ASN A 308 18.84 -18.76 20.52
N THR A 309 19.26 -18.58 19.27
CA THR A 309 18.57 -17.77 18.26
C THR A 309 17.21 -18.32 17.82
N LEU A 310 16.89 -19.57 18.19
CA LEU A 310 15.67 -20.27 17.78
C LEU A 310 14.62 -20.38 18.88
N SER A 311 14.89 -19.87 20.09
CA SER A 311 13.88 -19.81 21.14
C SER A 311 12.74 -18.84 20.79
N ALA A 312 11.55 -19.08 21.34
CA ALA A 312 10.39 -18.21 21.15
C ALA A 312 10.68 -16.78 21.63
N GLU A 313 11.43 -16.65 22.73
CA GLU A 313 11.89 -15.39 23.30
C GLU A 313 12.84 -14.66 22.35
N SER A 314 13.81 -15.38 21.78
CA SER A 314 14.74 -14.82 20.79
C SER A 314 14.02 -14.35 19.54
N LEU A 315 13.08 -15.13 19.00
CA LEU A 315 12.30 -14.73 17.84
C LEU A 315 11.44 -13.50 18.14
N ALA A 316 10.78 -13.46 19.30
CA ALA A 316 9.98 -12.31 19.71
C ALA A 316 10.82 -11.03 19.80
N PHE A 317 12.01 -11.13 20.41
CA PHE A 317 12.98 -10.05 20.52
C PHE A 317 13.50 -9.60 19.13
N MET A 318 13.91 -10.56 18.28
CA MET A 318 14.46 -10.26 16.95
C MET A 318 13.45 -9.58 16.03
N ASN A 319 12.15 -9.86 16.22
CA ASN A 319 11.07 -9.19 15.50
C ASN A 319 10.76 -7.78 16.03
N ALA A 320 11.27 -7.39 17.21
CA ALA A 320 10.90 -6.14 17.88
C ALA A 320 12.04 -5.13 17.97
N TYR A 321 13.30 -5.57 18.13
CA TYR A 321 14.41 -4.65 18.43
C TYR A 321 14.71 -3.64 17.33
N SER A 322 14.36 -3.95 16.07
CA SER A 322 14.50 -3.04 14.93
C SER A 322 13.54 -1.86 15.00
N MET A 323 12.44 -1.94 15.76
CA MET A 323 11.48 -0.84 15.95
C MET A 323 12.08 0.32 16.77
N PHE A 324 13.19 0.09 17.46
CA PHE A 324 13.91 1.06 18.28
C PHE A 324 15.22 1.54 17.64
N ILE A 325 15.42 1.24 16.36
CA ILE A 325 16.60 1.71 15.63
C ILE A 325 16.59 3.24 15.56
N ASP A 326 17.76 3.86 15.64
CA ASP A 326 17.89 5.31 15.45
C ASP A 326 17.75 5.66 13.97
N GLY A 327 16.50 5.75 13.52
CA GLY A 327 16.15 6.08 12.14
C GLY A 327 16.64 7.46 11.71
N ASP A 328 16.76 8.43 12.62
CA ASP A 328 17.22 9.78 12.28
C ASP A 328 18.71 9.79 11.93
N THR A 329 19.56 9.17 12.76
CA THR A 329 20.99 9.04 12.47
C THR A 329 21.25 8.28 11.16
N ILE A 330 20.56 7.15 10.97
CA ILE A 330 20.72 6.31 9.78
C ILE A 330 20.21 7.03 8.52
N PHE A 331 19.07 7.72 8.60
CA PHE A 331 18.56 8.48 7.46
C PHE A 331 19.40 9.71 7.14
N ASN A 332 19.98 10.38 8.15
CA ASN A 332 20.93 11.46 7.90
C ASN A 332 22.19 10.96 7.18
N ARG A 333 22.63 9.73 7.47
CA ARG A 333 23.68 9.05 6.68
C ARG A 333 23.24 8.89 5.22
N PHE A 334 22.00 8.46 4.96
CA PHE A 334 21.44 8.39 3.60
C PHE A 334 21.45 9.76 2.91
N VAL A 335 20.98 10.82 3.58
CA VAL A 335 20.96 12.19 3.08
C VAL A 335 22.35 12.64 2.63
N ASN A 336 23.38 12.31 3.41
CA ASN A 336 24.76 12.66 3.11
C ASN A 336 25.32 11.84 1.93
N VAL A 337 25.18 10.52 1.97
CA VAL A 337 25.70 9.61 0.92
C VAL A 337 25.00 9.84 -0.41
N ALA A 338 23.67 10.02 -0.41
CA ALA A 338 22.91 10.32 -1.61
C ALA A 338 22.98 11.80 -2.03
N GLY A 339 23.67 12.66 -1.27
CA GLY A 339 23.83 14.07 -1.58
C GLY A 339 22.51 14.85 -1.68
N LEU A 340 21.46 14.42 -0.95
CA LEU A 340 20.08 14.91 -1.14
C LEU A 340 19.93 16.43 -0.99
N LYS A 341 20.70 17.04 -0.07
CA LYS A 341 20.70 18.49 0.10
C LYS A 341 21.27 19.20 -1.12
N LYS A 342 22.45 18.77 -1.59
CA LYS A 342 23.12 19.34 -2.77
C LYS A 342 22.26 19.17 -4.03
N LEU A 343 21.64 18.00 -4.17
CA LEU A 343 20.69 17.70 -5.24
C LEU A 343 19.50 18.67 -5.19
N GLY A 344 18.85 18.80 -4.03
CA GLY A 344 17.75 19.75 -3.84
C GLY A 344 18.15 21.16 -4.22
N ASP A 345 19.26 21.66 -3.70
CA ASP A 345 19.78 23.01 -3.97
C ASP A 345 19.98 23.23 -5.48
N SER A 346 20.57 22.26 -6.19
CA SER A 346 20.77 22.32 -7.64
C SER A 346 19.48 22.37 -8.46
N LEU A 347 18.39 21.84 -7.90
CA LEU A 347 17.06 21.81 -8.52
C LEU A 347 16.16 22.96 -8.05
N GLY A 348 16.67 23.86 -7.20
CA GLY A 348 15.86 24.93 -6.59
C GLY A 348 14.81 24.39 -5.62
N LEU A 349 15.10 23.26 -4.96
CA LEU A 349 14.27 22.61 -3.96
C LEU A 349 14.94 22.62 -2.59
N GLY A 350 14.15 22.79 -1.55
CA GLY A 350 14.57 22.69 -0.16
C GLY A 350 13.86 21.52 0.51
N MET A 351 14.61 20.71 1.24
CA MET A 351 14.04 19.75 2.18
C MET A 351 13.51 20.52 3.39
N LYS A 352 12.24 20.33 3.76
CA LYS A 352 11.67 21.01 4.93
C LYS A 352 12.31 20.48 6.21
N SER A 353 12.73 21.40 7.08
CA SER A 353 13.15 21.08 8.44
C SER A 353 11.98 20.60 9.31
N THR A 354 10.82 21.24 9.13
CA THR A 354 9.56 20.96 9.82
C THR A 354 8.52 20.44 8.84
N GLN A 355 7.96 19.26 9.13
CA GLN A 355 6.89 18.68 8.33
C GLN A 355 5.56 19.38 8.56
N THR A 356 4.73 19.45 7.52
CA THR A 356 3.45 20.16 7.57
C THR A 356 2.25 19.33 7.11
N ILE A 357 2.51 18.18 6.47
CA ILE A 357 1.50 17.27 5.93
C ILE A 357 1.49 15.96 6.71
N VAL A 358 2.66 15.36 6.93
CA VAL A 358 2.80 14.07 7.62
C VAL A 358 4.05 14.08 8.48
N ALA A 359 4.00 13.44 9.65
CA ALA A 359 5.17 13.28 10.51
C ALA A 359 6.34 12.65 9.74
N LYS A 360 7.59 12.96 10.15
CA LYS A 360 8.81 12.40 9.51
C LYS A 360 8.77 10.87 9.49
N TRP A 361 8.27 10.29 10.58
CA TRP A 361 8.22 8.86 10.85
C TRP A 361 6.84 8.52 11.44
N PRO A 362 5.77 8.43 10.63
CA PRO A 362 4.40 8.34 11.14
C PRO A 362 4.08 7.02 11.84
N MET A 363 4.91 5.99 11.67
CA MET A 363 4.76 4.68 12.32
C MET A 363 5.78 4.44 13.44
N ARG A 364 6.70 5.38 13.69
CA ARG A 364 7.78 5.19 14.67
C ARG A 364 7.24 5.29 16.09
N LEU A 365 7.73 4.42 16.96
CA LEU A 365 7.47 4.51 18.39
C LEU A 365 8.11 5.77 18.99
N ASN A 366 7.44 6.36 19.98
CA ASN A 366 8.04 7.39 20.83
C ASN A 366 9.18 6.78 21.66
N GLU A 367 10.01 7.62 22.29
CA GLU A 367 11.12 7.15 23.14
C GLU A 367 10.66 6.28 24.31
N ASN A 368 9.48 6.59 24.85
CA ASN A 368 8.83 5.86 25.94
C ASN A 368 7.42 5.44 25.50
N PRO A 369 7.28 4.43 24.63
CA PRO A 369 5.98 4.02 24.15
C PRO A 369 5.21 3.32 25.26
N THR A 370 3.89 3.47 25.25
CA THR A 370 2.99 2.63 26.03
C THR A 370 2.99 1.19 25.50
N GLN A 371 2.54 0.23 26.32
CA GLN A 371 2.31 -1.16 25.88
C GLN A 371 1.47 -1.19 24.60
N ARG A 372 0.41 -0.38 24.56
CA ARG A 372 -0.51 -0.34 23.43
C ARG A 372 0.15 0.18 22.15
N GLU A 373 0.92 1.26 22.23
CA GLU A 373 1.65 1.80 21.05
C GLU A 373 2.64 0.77 20.51
N PHE A 374 3.40 0.12 21.39
CA PHE A 374 4.31 -0.96 21.02
C PHE A 374 3.57 -2.09 20.31
N GLU A 375 2.50 -2.61 20.89
CA GLU A 375 1.68 -3.70 20.32
C GLU A 375 1.09 -3.34 18.95
N MET A 376 0.63 -2.10 18.76
CA MET A 376 0.08 -1.66 17.47
C MET A 376 1.10 -1.69 16.35
N LEU A 377 2.36 -1.34 16.63
CA LEU A 377 3.42 -1.48 15.64
C LEU A 377 3.83 -2.95 15.49
N TYR A 378 4.05 -3.64 16.62
CA TYR A 378 4.56 -5.01 16.68
C TYR A 378 3.69 -6.02 15.93
N TRP A 379 2.37 -5.85 15.99
CA TRP A 379 1.41 -6.71 15.30
C TRP A 379 1.07 -6.26 13.87
N SER A 380 1.61 -5.14 13.38
CA SER A 380 1.31 -4.62 12.05
C SER A 380 2.35 -5.04 10.99
N GLY A 381 2.05 -4.84 9.71
CA GLY A 381 3.01 -4.94 8.62
C GLY A 381 4.08 -3.83 8.59
N HIS A 382 3.91 -2.78 9.40
CA HIS A 382 4.83 -1.64 9.44
C HIS A 382 6.05 -1.93 10.31
N VAL A 383 7.16 -1.27 9.97
CA VAL A 383 8.46 -1.44 10.65
C VAL A 383 8.77 -0.26 11.56
N GLY A 384 8.16 0.90 11.32
CA GLY A 384 8.43 2.14 12.06
C GLY A 384 9.52 3.00 11.42
N SER A 385 10.08 2.56 10.28
CA SER A 385 11.13 3.27 9.53
C SER A 385 10.64 3.83 8.19
N GLU A 386 9.34 3.97 8.00
CA GLU A 386 8.73 4.60 6.83
C GLU A 386 8.99 6.11 6.88
N ARG A 387 9.95 6.59 6.07
CA ARG A 387 10.43 7.98 6.13
C ARG A 387 9.76 8.84 5.08
N TYR A 388 8.89 9.75 5.50
CA TYR A 388 8.33 10.77 4.62
C TYR A 388 9.21 12.00 4.60
N VAL A 389 9.53 12.56 3.44
CA VAL A 389 10.29 13.81 3.28
C VAL A 389 9.46 14.81 2.48
N GLU A 390 9.30 16.03 3.00
CA GLU A 390 8.65 17.12 2.28
C GLU A 390 9.69 18.05 1.63
N TRP A 391 9.43 18.38 0.37
CA TRP A 391 10.23 19.28 -0.45
C TRP A 391 9.40 20.49 -0.84
N HIS A 392 10.03 21.66 -0.92
CA HIS A 392 9.43 22.90 -1.38
C HIS A 392 10.35 23.63 -2.36
N ARG A 393 9.82 24.51 -3.21
CA ARG A 393 10.68 25.37 -4.04
C ARG A 393 11.40 26.40 -3.16
N THR A 394 12.68 26.65 -3.41
CA THR A 394 13.45 27.67 -2.66
C THR A 394 13.21 29.07 -3.18
N ARG A 395 12.86 29.20 -4.47
CA ARG A 395 12.58 30.45 -5.18
C ARG A 395 11.19 30.42 -5.82
#